data_AF-A0A8X6TTX3-F1
#
_entry.id   AF-A0A8X6TTX3-F1
#
_cell.length_a   1.000
_cell.length_b   1.000
_cell.length_c   1.000
_cell.angle_alpha   90.00
_cell.angle_beta   90.00
_cell.angle_gamma   90.00
#
_symmetry.space_group_name_H-M   'P 1'
#
loop_
_entity.id
_entity.type
_entity.pdbx_description
1 polymer ?
#
loop_
_entity_poly.entity_id
_entity_poly.type
_entity_poly.pdbx_seq_one_letter_code
_entity_poly.pdbx_strand_id
1 'polypeptide(L)'
;MFASQISKILSKEAPRDFLGVYPADQIPKIKKRAAIVVNTDPHDKEGSHWLAMYIQEEKTIELFDSYGLPPSVYEPHISQYAKLFPNVISNEISLQSLSSNVCGQYCVLYLLKR
;
A
#
# COMPACT_ATOMS: atom_id res chain seq x y z
N MET A 1 7.49 -9.66 -6.68
CA MET A 1 7.39 -10.32 -5.35
C MET A 1 5.95 -10.77 -5.12
N PHE A 2 5.72 -11.95 -4.56
CA PHE A 2 4.37 -12.46 -4.29
C PHE A 2 3.79 -11.92 -2.97
N ALA A 3 2.46 -11.83 -2.87
CA ALA A 3 1.74 -11.41 -1.67
C ALA A 3 2.17 -12.19 -0.41
N SER A 4 2.37 -13.50 -0.56
CA SER A 4 2.82 -14.40 0.53
C SER A 4 4.21 -14.05 1.06
N GLN A 5 5.12 -13.59 0.18
CA GLN A 5 6.46 -13.15 0.57
C GLN A 5 6.40 -11.83 1.34
N ILE A 6 5.61 -10.87 0.84
CA ILE A 6 5.39 -9.57 1.50
C ILE A 6 4.80 -9.78 2.90
N SER A 7 3.71 -10.55 2.98
CA SER A 7 3.05 -10.86 4.25
C SER A 7 4.01 -11.53 5.22
N LYS A 8 4.78 -12.53 4.76
CA LYS A 8 5.75 -13.24 5.62
C LYS A 8 6.80 -12.31 6.21
N ILE A 9 7.35 -11.39 5.42
CA ILE A 9 8.37 -10.44 5.89
C ILE A 9 7.75 -9.45 6.87
N LEU A 10 6.65 -8.80 6.49
CA LEU A 10 6.06 -7.74 7.31
C LEU A 10 5.42 -8.28 8.59
N SER A 11 4.80 -9.46 8.57
CA SER A 11 4.29 -10.08 9.81
C SER A 11 5.39 -10.39 10.83
N LYS A 12 6.67 -10.45 10.41
CA LYS A 12 7.81 -10.74 11.29
C LYS A 12 8.57 -9.46 11.70
N GLU A 13 8.69 -8.49 10.80
CA GLU A 13 9.63 -7.37 10.94
C GLU A 13 8.95 -5.98 10.97
N ALA A 14 7.68 -5.85 10.56
CA ALA A 14 6.98 -4.56 10.45
C ALA A 14 6.53 -4.01 11.81
N PRO A 15 6.10 -2.73 11.88
CA PRO A 15 5.42 -2.20 13.05
C PRO A 15 4.24 -3.10 13.48
N ARG A 16 3.96 -3.13 14.80
CA ARG A 16 2.98 -4.04 15.44
C ARG A 16 1.56 -3.96 14.88
N ASP A 17 1.29 -2.98 14.03
CA ASP A 17 0.02 -2.67 13.43
C ASP A 17 -0.09 -3.10 11.95
N PHE A 18 0.84 -3.91 11.44
CA PHE A 18 0.67 -4.55 10.14
C PHE A 18 -0.54 -5.49 10.13
N LEU A 19 -1.53 -5.20 9.26
CA LEU A 19 -2.78 -5.94 9.16
C LEU A 19 -2.83 -6.91 8.00
N GLY A 20 -1.90 -6.86 7.06
CA GLY A 20 -1.81 -7.82 5.96
C GLY A 20 -1.71 -7.20 4.56
N VAL A 21 -1.91 -8.07 3.58
CA VAL A 21 -1.84 -7.77 2.15
C VAL A 21 -3.23 -7.98 1.54
N TYR A 22 -3.74 -6.99 0.80
CA TYR A 22 -5.11 -6.98 0.29
C TYR A 22 -5.15 -6.67 -1.22
N PRO A 23 -6.09 -7.22 -1.99
CA PRO A 23 -6.39 -6.70 -3.32
C PRO A 23 -7.16 -5.36 -3.23
N ALA A 24 -7.18 -4.60 -4.33
CA ALA A 24 -7.71 -3.23 -4.34
C ALA A 24 -9.18 -3.15 -3.88
N ASP A 25 -9.98 -4.15 -4.24
CA ASP A 25 -11.43 -4.20 -3.98
C ASP A 25 -11.81 -4.79 -2.62
N GLN A 26 -10.84 -5.26 -1.83
CA GLN A 26 -11.08 -5.88 -0.51
C GLN A 26 -10.31 -5.20 0.62
N ILE A 27 -9.96 -3.92 0.46
CA ILE A 27 -9.32 -3.13 1.52
C ILE A 27 -10.32 -2.95 2.69
N PRO A 28 -10.01 -3.40 3.92
CA PRO A 28 -10.93 -3.28 5.03
C PRO A 28 -11.07 -1.83 5.49
N LYS A 29 -12.23 -1.47 6.06
CA LYS A 29 -12.41 -0.18 6.75
C LYS A 29 -11.59 -0.17 8.04
N ILE A 30 -10.48 0.56 8.03
CA ILE A 30 -9.57 0.65 9.17
C ILE A 30 -9.80 1.98 9.90
N LYS A 31 -9.93 1.92 11.23
CA LYS A 31 -10.19 3.08 12.10
C LYS A 31 -9.08 3.37 13.11
N LYS A 32 -8.01 2.59 13.08
CA LYS A 32 -6.88 2.66 14.00
C LYS A 32 -5.59 2.75 13.21
N ARG A 33 -4.48 3.03 13.88
CA ARG A 33 -3.16 2.95 13.27
C ARG A 33 -2.95 1.56 12.65
N ALA A 34 -2.48 1.53 11.41
CA ALA A 34 -2.31 0.29 10.65
C ALA A 34 -1.34 0.44 9.49
N ALA A 35 -0.59 -0.62 9.23
CA ALA A 35 0.16 -0.80 8.00
C ALA A 35 -0.50 -1.88 7.14
N ILE A 36 -0.69 -1.61 5.85
CA ILE A 36 -1.14 -2.62 4.88
C ILE A 36 -0.36 -2.49 3.57
N VAL A 37 -0.32 -3.57 2.82
CA VAL A 37 0.10 -3.55 1.41
C VAL A 37 -1.11 -3.88 0.55
N VAL A 38 -1.28 -3.16 -0.54
CA VAL A 38 -2.42 -3.30 -1.43
C VAL A 38 -1.94 -3.62 -2.84
N ASN A 39 -2.53 -4.64 -3.48
CA ASN A 39 -2.38 -4.83 -4.92
C ASN A 39 -3.30 -3.86 -5.66
N THR A 40 -2.85 -3.28 -6.77
CA THR A 40 -3.69 -2.41 -7.60
C THR A 40 -4.81 -3.15 -8.33
N ASP A 41 -4.66 -4.46 -8.54
CA ASP A 41 -5.69 -5.26 -9.17
C ASP A 41 -6.72 -5.77 -8.14
N PRO A 42 -7.96 -6.05 -8.58
CA PRO A 42 -8.96 -6.72 -7.77
C PRO A 42 -8.63 -8.21 -7.53
N HIS A 43 -9.34 -8.82 -6.58
CA HIS A 43 -9.08 -10.18 -6.09
C HIS A 43 -9.14 -11.30 -7.15
N ASP A 44 -9.78 -11.06 -8.29
CA ASP A 44 -10.00 -12.00 -9.38
C ASP A 44 -8.93 -11.89 -10.50
N LYS A 45 -7.88 -11.10 -10.28
CA LYS A 45 -6.75 -10.91 -11.21
C LYS A 45 -5.44 -11.37 -10.59
N GLU A 46 -4.44 -11.57 -11.44
CA GLU A 46 -3.13 -12.10 -11.04
C GLU A 46 -2.33 -11.15 -10.15
N GLY A 47 -2.64 -9.84 -10.19
CA GLY A 47 -1.96 -8.80 -9.43
C GLY A 47 -0.80 -8.18 -10.20
N SER A 48 -0.85 -6.87 -10.42
CA SER A 48 0.09 -6.16 -11.32
C SER A 48 1.08 -5.26 -10.59
N HIS A 49 0.65 -4.58 -9.53
CA HIS A 49 1.46 -3.60 -8.81
C HIS A 49 1.13 -3.56 -7.31
N TRP A 50 2.11 -3.21 -6.49
CA TRP A 50 1.99 -3.15 -5.03
C TRP A 50 2.17 -1.72 -4.52
N LEU A 51 1.26 -1.29 -3.66
CA LEU A 51 1.32 -0.03 -2.92
C LEU A 51 1.38 -0.30 -1.41
N ALA A 52 2.10 0.54 -0.67
CA ALA A 52 2.05 0.53 0.78
C ALA A 52 1.11 1.62 1.30
N MET A 53 0.33 1.32 2.33
CA MET A 53 -0.47 2.29 3.04
C MET A 53 -0.16 2.26 4.53
N TYR A 54 0.02 3.44 5.12
CA TYR A 54 0.16 3.60 6.57
C TYR A 54 -0.88 4.59 7.08
N ILE A 55 -1.77 4.11 7.94
CA ILE A 55 -2.85 4.88 8.54
C ILE A 55 -2.38 5.34 9.92
N GLN A 56 -2.46 6.65 10.19
CA GLN A 56 -2.06 7.27 11.46
C GLN A 56 -3.26 7.57 12.38
N GLU A 57 -2.98 7.91 13.65
CA GLU A 57 -4.01 8.12 14.69
C GLU A 57 -4.91 9.36 14.47
N GLU A 58 -4.55 10.27 13.55
CA GLU A 58 -5.30 11.50 13.23
C GLU A 58 -6.08 11.43 11.91
N LYS A 59 -6.43 10.21 11.46
CA LYS A 59 -7.09 9.97 10.16
C LYS A 59 -6.27 10.48 8.96
N THR A 60 -4.95 10.53 9.09
CA THR A 60 -4.05 10.71 7.96
C THR A 60 -3.71 9.34 7.37
N ILE A 61 -3.77 9.23 6.04
CA ILE A 61 -3.25 8.07 5.31
C ILE A 61 -2.03 8.50 4.50
N GLU A 62 -0.93 7.76 4.67
CA GLU A 62 0.19 7.81 3.75
C GLU A 62 0.05 6.68 2.72
N LEU A 63 0.13 7.04 1.44
CA LEU A 63 0.13 6.14 0.30
C LEU A 63 1.49 6.21 -0.37
N PHE A 64 2.19 5.09 -0.39
CA PHE A 64 3.48 4.98 -1.04
C PHE A 64 3.37 4.13 -2.30
N ASP A 65 3.79 4.74 -3.41
CA ASP A 65 3.98 4.10 -4.70
C ASP A 65 5.45 4.24 -5.12
N SER A 66 6.13 3.14 -5.39
CA SER A 66 7.51 3.16 -5.90
C SER A 66 7.67 3.91 -7.24
N TYR A 67 6.60 4.04 -8.04
CA TYR A 67 6.60 4.84 -9.26
C TYR A 67 6.29 6.33 -9.03
N GLY A 68 5.81 6.71 -7.84
CA GLY A 68 5.45 8.09 -7.48
C GLY A 68 4.13 8.55 -8.09
N LEU A 69 3.24 7.63 -8.47
CA LEU A 69 1.93 7.99 -9.02
C LEU A 69 0.96 8.38 -7.91
N PRO A 70 0.11 9.40 -8.14
CA PRO A 70 -0.87 9.82 -7.15
C PRO A 70 -2.02 8.80 -7.05
N PRO A 71 -2.71 8.73 -5.89
CA PRO A 71 -3.80 7.78 -5.66
C PRO A 71 -4.95 7.86 -6.68
N SER A 72 -5.15 9.03 -7.30
CA SER A 72 -6.18 9.27 -8.32
C SER A 72 -5.99 8.48 -9.62
N VAL A 73 -4.81 7.90 -9.86
CA VAL A 73 -4.57 7.01 -11.00
C VAL A 73 -5.22 5.63 -10.77
N TYR A 74 -5.40 5.22 -9.51
CA TYR A 74 -5.88 3.89 -9.13
C TYR A 74 -7.39 3.89 -8.82
N GLU A 75 -8.18 4.29 -9.82
CA GLU A 75 -9.65 4.26 -9.75
C GLU A 75 -10.21 2.85 -10.06
N PRO A 76 -11.37 2.47 -9.48
CA PRO A 76 -12.09 3.22 -8.46
C PRO A 76 -11.53 2.98 -7.05
N HIS A 77 -10.99 1.79 -6.79
CA HIS A 77 -10.93 1.26 -5.43
C HIS A 77 -9.97 1.99 -4.49
N ILE A 78 -8.71 2.17 -4.90
CA ILE A 78 -7.67 2.79 -4.06
C ILE A 78 -7.94 4.29 -3.91
N SER A 79 -8.32 4.96 -5.00
CA SER A 79 -8.72 6.37 -4.96
C SER A 79 -9.93 6.61 -4.05
N GLN A 80 -10.97 5.77 -4.13
CA GLN A 80 -12.13 5.87 -3.25
C GLN A 80 -11.78 5.55 -1.79
N TYR A 81 -10.88 4.60 -1.55
CA TYR A 81 -10.41 4.31 -0.20
C TYR A 81 -9.65 5.50 0.41
N ALA A 82 -8.76 6.13 -0.35
CA ALA A 82 -8.02 7.31 0.09
C ALA A 82 -8.95 8.47 0.46
N LYS A 83 -10.04 8.67 -0.29
CA LYS A 83 -11.07 9.70 -0.03
C LYS A 83 -11.83 9.50 1.31
N LEU A 84 -11.69 8.35 1.97
CA LEU A 84 -12.23 8.14 3.33
C LEU A 84 -11.45 8.90 4.41
N PHE A 85 -10.26 9.39 4.08
CA PHE A 85 -9.34 10.06 5.00
C PHE A 85 -9.30 11.57 4.68
N PRO A 86 -9.38 12.46 5.70
CA PRO A 86 -9.28 13.90 5.50
C PRO A 86 -7.91 14.35 4.98
N ASN A 87 -6.84 13.66 5.38
CA ASN A 87 -5.48 13.98 4.99
C ASN A 87 -4.87 12.80 4.25
N VAL A 88 -4.44 13.04 3.01
CA VAL A 88 -3.81 12.04 2.15
C VAL A 88 -2.42 12.54 1.79
N ILE A 89 -1.40 11.77 2.15
CA ILE A 89 0.00 12.05 1.80
C ILE A 89 0.44 10.99 0.81
N SER A 90 1.01 11.38 -0.33
CA SER A 90 1.63 10.46 -1.27
C SER A 90 2.99 10.96 -1.73
N ASN A 91 3.90 10.05 -2.05
CA ASN A 91 5.16 10.44 -2.68
C ASN A 91 4.95 10.77 -4.16
N GLU A 92 5.68 11.78 -4.65
CA GLU A 92 5.64 12.21 -6.06
C GLU A 92 6.93 11.83 -6.81
N ILE A 93 7.96 11.41 -6.07
CA ILE A 93 9.25 11.02 -6.64
C ILE A 93 9.20 9.54 -6.99
N SER A 94 9.47 9.24 -8.25
CA SER A 94 9.68 7.87 -8.72
C SER A 94 11.00 7.32 -8.19
N LEU A 95 10.95 6.20 -7.49
CA LEU A 95 12.10 5.51 -6.92
C LEU A 95 12.44 4.23 -7.67
N GLN A 96 11.56 3.78 -8.57
CA GLN A 96 11.67 2.52 -9.31
C GLN A 96 11.52 2.75 -10.82
N SER A 97 12.39 2.12 -11.62
CA SER A 97 12.22 2.04 -13.07
C SER A 97 11.00 1.22 -13.47
N LEU A 98 10.28 1.62 -14.52
CA LEU A 98 9.15 0.88 -15.10
C LEU A 98 9.53 -0.54 -15.56
N SER A 99 10.79 -0.80 -15.87
CA SER A 99 11.27 -2.14 -16.25
C SER A 99 11.56 -3.07 -15.06
N SER A 100 11.47 -2.57 -13.83
CA SER A 100 11.77 -3.32 -12.61
C SER A 100 10.51 -3.96 -12.02
N ASN A 101 10.65 -5.12 -11.38
CA ASN A 101 9.57 -5.92 -10.78
C ASN A 101 9.62 -5.96 -9.23
N VAL A 102 10.19 -4.91 -8.63
CA VAL A 102 10.57 -4.86 -7.20
C VAL A 102 9.67 -3.97 -6.34
N CYS A 103 8.50 -3.54 -6.84
CA CYS A 103 7.59 -2.63 -6.12
C CYS A 103 7.18 -3.15 -4.73
N GLY A 104 6.99 -4.47 -4.60
CA GLY A 104 6.75 -5.11 -3.30
C GLY A 104 7.90 -4.96 -2.31
N GLN A 105 9.16 -4.93 -2.77
CA GLN A 105 10.33 -4.70 -1.89
C GLN A 105 10.39 -3.24 -1.42
N TYR A 106 10.03 -2.29 -2.28
CA TYR A 106 9.90 -0.89 -1.86
C TYR A 106 8.77 -0.71 -0.85
N CYS A 107 7.62 -1.37 -1.03
CA CYS A 107 6.54 -1.37 -0.03
C CYS A 107 7.04 -1.89 1.33
N VAL A 108 7.76 -3.01 1.33
CA VAL A 108 8.35 -3.58 2.54
C VAL A 108 9.32 -2.58 3.19
N LEU A 109 10.26 -2.03 2.42
CA LEU A 109 11.24 -1.06 2.93
C LEU A 109 10.57 0.17 3.52
N TYR A 110 9.55 0.71 2.85
CA TYR A 110 8.81 1.87 3.30
C TYR A 110 8.10 1.60 4.65
N LEU A 111 7.39 0.47 4.77
CA LEU A 111 6.68 0.11 6.01
C LEU A 111 7.61 -0.25 7.17
N LEU A 112 8.80 -0.79 6.90
CA LEU A 112 9.83 -1.02 7.92
C LEU A 112 10.44 0.29 8.49
N LYS A 113 10.16 1.43 7.84
CA LYS A 113 10.60 2.77 8.26
C LYS A 113 9.44 3.59 8.85
N ARG A 114 8.36 2.93 9.26
CA ARG A 114 7.22 3.52 9.99
C ARG A 114 7.11 2.89 11.37
#